data_AF-A0A816B9U2-F1
#
_entry.id   AF-A0A816B9U2-F1
#
_cell.length_a   1.000
_cell.length_b   1.000
_cell.length_c   1.000
_cell.angle_alpha   90.00
_cell.angle_beta   90.00
_cell.angle_gamma   90.00
#
_symmetry.space_group_name_H-M   'P 1'
#
loop_
_entity.id
_entity.type
_entity.pdbx_description
1 polymer ?
#
loop_
_entity_poly.entity_id
_entity_poly.type
_entity_poly.pdbx_seq_one_letter_code
_entity_poly.pdbx_strand_id
1 'polypeptide(L)'
;MANNKRMRLHSNENHTNGNHQMSVDEKILSSDFNYPTQPQTTSNSNTQAYHLSVCGSILYSPPTNSPSDIFTILRHGNFDAFRRSLDIYHNDIIRMRNDHDQTVLHVLVIHAYPYIWVRLLMLRGCDTCAQDNDGYTAAHYAVERDDVEMLKAVTLRIHPQVKPIPEEQIVAIHEQCCRALTIKENNGLTPFMLACQHQSMKCLDYLIEMNINDCHLQDKFGDTCLHYAVGRRNLNLVQKLIQTCKADVNGGEQLRPSTLDVLQHNRAQQKPFDRNLDDEIEQVLLFSKAKNRCSIRRIISKRKDSIENDDSALTKLACLSIDSTSTNEQLETARGHARLATALQAKNDPRGALESFKNAMTCTPDNSLDWATYALQSALIHMMLGENQAALALLHKALHIRTELERTSDQIDQIQRAINQIRPSTF
;
A
#
# COMPACT_ATOMS: atom_id res chain seq x y z
N MET A 1 13.80 9.43 -22.12
CA MET A 1 13.69 8.49 -23.26
C MET A 1 13.78 7.07 -22.71
N ALA A 2 12.65 6.42 -22.53
CA ALA A 2 12.51 4.97 -22.35
C ALA A 2 11.14 4.61 -22.95
N ASN A 3 11.11 3.50 -23.70
CA ASN A 3 10.17 3.22 -24.78
C ASN A 3 8.71 3.06 -24.34
N ASN A 4 7.88 4.06 -24.69
CA ASN A 4 6.44 3.91 -24.86
C ASN A 4 6.15 3.11 -26.13
N LYS A 5 6.03 1.78 -26.02
CA LYS A 5 5.33 0.94 -27.01
C LYS A 5 4.30 0.07 -26.29
N ARG A 6 3.26 0.70 -25.75
CA ARG A 6 1.97 0.02 -25.49
C ARG A 6 1.11 0.22 -26.73
N MET A 7 0.62 -0.88 -27.30
CA MET A 7 -0.17 -0.89 -28.52
C MET A 7 -1.38 0.04 -28.40
N ARG A 8 -1.46 1.01 -29.31
CA ARG A 8 -2.69 1.76 -29.59
C ARG A 8 -3.73 0.80 -30.15
N LEU A 9 -4.68 0.37 -29.33
CA LEU A 9 -5.91 -0.23 -29.84
C LEU A 9 -6.76 0.90 -30.42
N HIS A 10 -6.95 0.87 -31.74
CA HIS A 10 -7.84 1.77 -32.45
C HIS A 10 -9.28 1.50 -32.01
N SER A 11 -9.95 2.57 -31.57
CA SER A 11 -11.40 2.66 -31.43
C SER A 11 -12.05 2.46 -32.79
N ASN A 12 -12.80 1.36 -32.95
CA ASN A 12 -13.88 1.30 -33.92
C ASN A 12 -15.18 1.22 -33.14
N GLU A 13 -15.81 2.38 -33.02
CA GLU A 13 -17.24 2.51 -32.72
C GLU A 13 -18.02 1.78 -33.82
N ASN A 14 -18.85 0.82 -33.42
CA ASN A 14 -20.02 0.45 -34.18
C ASN A 14 -21.13 0.14 -33.19
N HIS A 15 -21.99 1.14 -32.99
CA HIS A 15 -23.29 0.98 -32.39
C HIS A 15 -24.15 0.07 -33.27
N THR A 16 -24.57 -1.07 -32.73
CA THR A 16 -25.84 -1.68 -33.11
C THR A 16 -26.57 -2.12 -31.85
N ASN A 17 -27.57 -1.32 -31.47
CA ASN A 17 -28.63 -1.67 -30.53
C ASN A 17 -29.29 -2.99 -30.95
N GLY A 18 -29.49 -3.87 -30.00
CA GLY A 18 -30.23 -5.12 -30.18
C GLY A 18 -30.63 -5.71 -28.83
N ASN A 19 -31.63 -5.10 -28.19
CA ASN A 19 -32.43 -5.71 -27.14
C ASN A 19 -32.96 -7.07 -27.64
N HIS A 20 -32.36 -8.20 -27.26
CA HIS A 20 -32.98 -9.53 -27.33
C HIS A 20 -32.53 -10.36 -26.09
N GLN A 21 -33.50 -10.55 -25.18
CA GLN A 21 -33.70 -11.64 -24.22
C GLN A 21 -32.44 -12.27 -23.55
N MET A 22 -32.07 -12.02 -22.29
CA MET A 22 -32.78 -12.28 -21.01
C MET A 22 -33.41 -13.69 -20.83
N SER A 23 -33.16 -14.68 -21.69
CA SER A 23 -33.74 -16.04 -21.50
C SER A 23 -32.78 -17.21 -21.66
N VAL A 24 -31.47 -16.96 -21.86
CA VAL A 24 -30.46 -18.03 -22.02
C VAL A 24 -29.68 -18.27 -20.72
N ASP A 25 -29.65 -17.28 -19.83
CA ASP A 25 -28.85 -17.28 -18.59
C ASP A 25 -29.29 -18.32 -17.54
N GLU A 26 -30.56 -18.74 -17.54
CA GLU A 26 -31.09 -19.70 -16.56
C GLU A 26 -30.70 -21.16 -16.85
N LYS A 27 -30.38 -21.51 -18.11
CA LYS A 27 -30.06 -22.91 -18.50
C LYS A 27 -28.62 -23.33 -18.22
N ILE A 28 -27.69 -22.38 -18.10
CA ILE A 28 -26.26 -22.68 -17.90
C ILE A 28 -25.98 -23.01 -16.42
N LEU A 29 -26.70 -22.39 -15.49
CA LEU A 29 -26.56 -22.62 -14.04
C LEU A 29 -27.39 -23.82 -13.51
N SER A 30 -28.28 -24.39 -14.33
CA SER A 30 -29.26 -25.39 -13.89
C SER A 30 -28.96 -26.83 -14.29
N SER A 31 -27.99 -27.10 -15.18
CA SER A 31 -27.66 -28.46 -15.62
C SER A 31 -26.64 -29.14 -14.69
N ASP A 32 -27.18 -29.95 -13.76
CA ASP A 32 -26.62 -31.14 -13.09
C ASP A 32 -25.27 -31.04 -12.35
N PHE A 33 -25.37 -30.75 -11.05
CA PHE A 33 -24.34 -31.02 -10.03
C PHE A 33 -24.51 -32.45 -9.50
N ASN A 34 -23.82 -33.42 -10.08
CA ASN A 34 -23.55 -34.70 -9.43
C ASN A 34 -22.06 -34.77 -9.06
N TYR A 35 -21.78 -34.76 -7.76
CA TYR A 35 -20.44 -34.96 -7.22
C TYR A 35 -20.05 -36.44 -7.35
N PRO A 36 -18.87 -36.79 -7.90
CA PRO A 36 -18.29 -38.09 -7.65
C PRO A 36 -17.67 -38.09 -6.25
N THR A 37 -18.28 -38.84 -5.32
CA THR A 37 -17.66 -39.24 -4.05
C THR A 37 -16.36 -40.00 -4.30
N GLN A 38 -15.36 -39.79 -3.45
CA GLN A 38 -14.02 -40.39 -3.55
C GLN A 38 -14.05 -41.92 -3.74
N PRO A 39 -13.15 -42.50 -4.56
CA PRO A 39 -13.06 -43.95 -4.65
C PRO A 39 -12.35 -44.50 -3.41
N GLN A 40 -13.10 -45.24 -2.59
CA GLN A 40 -12.48 -46.21 -1.69
C GLN A 40 -11.82 -47.30 -2.53
N THR A 41 -10.61 -47.64 -2.12
CA THR A 41 -9.79 -48.73 -2.64
C THR A 41 -10.52 -50.07 -2.52
N THR A 42 -10.95 -50.66 -3.63
CA THR A 42 -10.99 -52.11 -3.78
C THR A 42 -10.60 -52.51 -5.21
N SER A 43 -9.65 -53.43 -5.28
CA SER A 43 -9.21 -54.14 -6.47
C SER A 43 -10.38 -54.82 -7.19
N ASN A 44 -10.58 -54.56 -8.48
CA ASN A 44 -10.66 -55.60 -9.50
C ASN A 44 -10.79 -55.06 -10.92
N SER A 45 -10.07 -55.73 -11.82
CA SER A 45 -10.14 -55.67 -13.26
C SER A 45 -11.56 -55.77 -13.82
N ASN A 46 -11.95 -54.83 -14.70
CA ASN A 46 -12.41 -55.12 -16.07
C ASN A 46 -13.06 -53.89 -16.72
N THR A 47 -12.53 -53.58 -17.91
CA THR A 47 -13.17 -52.88 -19.02
C THR A 47 -14.70 -52.94 -19.04
N GLN A 48 -15.36 -51.79 -19.13
CA GLN A 48 -16.56 -51.63 -19.96
C GLN A 48 -16.79 -50.15 -20.32
N ALA A 49 -16.46 -49.84 -21.57
CA ALA A 49 -16.91 -48.67 -22.29
C ALA A 49 -18.43 -48.78 -22.52
N TYR A 50 -19.20 -47.82 -22.02
CA TYR A 50 -20.59 -47.65 -22.43
C TYR A 50 -20.67 -46.58 -23.53
N HIS A 51 -20.66 -47.11 -24.76
CA HIS A 51 -21.25 -46.49 -25.94
C HIS A 51 -22.72 -46.15 -25.66
N LEU A 52 -23.10 -44.87 -25.82
CA LEU A 52 -24.45 -44.52 -26.26
C LEU A 52 -24.33 -43.83 -27.62
N SER A 53 -24.87 -44.51 -28.64
CA SER A 53 -25.07 -44.04 -30.00
C SER A 53 -26.57 -44.10 -30.31
N VAL A 54 -26.97 -43.40 -31.38
CA VAL A 54 -28.29 -43.32 -32.04
C VAL A 54 -29.15 -42.16 -31.49
N CYS A 55 -29.50 -41.09 -32.23
CA CYS A 55 -29.39 -40.79 -33.67
C CYS A 55 -29.59 -39.28 -33.96
N GLY A 56 -28.97 -38.75 -35.03
CA GLY A 56 -29.51 -37.58 -35.76
C GLY A 56 -28.55 -36.48 -36.24
N SER A 57 -27.50 -36.84 -36.99
CA SER A 57 -27.01 -36.12 -38.18
C SER A 57 -27.09 -34.58 -38.26
N ILE A 58 -26.06 -33.89 -37.75
CA ILE A 58 -25.32 -32.84 -38.48
C ILE A 58 -23.84 -32.96 -38.10
N LEU A 59 -22.98 -33.04 -39.11
CA LEU A 59 -21.51 -33.02 -39.10
C LEU A 59 -20.89 -32.20 -37.95
N TYR A 60 -20.19 -32.82 -36.99
CA TYR A 60 -19.11 -32.14 -36.27
C TYR A 60 -18.07 -33.18 -35.82
N SER A 61 -16.90 -33.11 -36.45
CA SER A 61 -15.67 -33.77 -36.00
C SER A 61 -15.43 -33.43 -34.52
N PRO A 62 -15.07 -34.41 -33.66
CA PRO A 62 -14.69 -34.06 -32.29
C PRO A 62 -13.45 -33.16 -32.40
N PRO A 63 -13.41 -31.99 -31.75
CA PRO A 63 -12.17 -31.26 -31.73
C PRO A 63 -11.21 -32.05 -30.85
N THR A 64 -10.10 -32.46 -31.43
CA THR A 64 -8.91 -33.05 -30.82
C THR A 64 -8.18 -32.05 -29.91
N ASN A 65 -8.91 -31.16 -29.24
CA ASN A 65 -8.32 -30.03 -28.54
C ASN A 65 -7.74 -30.55 -27.23
N SER A 66 -6.42 -30.52 -27.15
CA SER A 66 -5.74 -30.76 -25.88
C SER A 66 -6.08 -29.59 -24.93
N PRO A 67 -5.96 -29.75 -23.60
CA PRO A 67 -6.13 -28.64 -22.67
C PRO A 67 -5.26 -27.43 -23.06
N SER A 68 -4.09 -27.65 -23.68
CA SER A 68 -3.17 -26.62 -24.19
C SER A 68 -3.81 -25.64 -25.19
N ASP A 69 -4.90 -26.02 -25.86
CA ASP A 69 -5.59 -25.17 -26.84
C ASP A 69 -6.62 -24.22 -26.20
N ILE A 70 -6.83 -24.25 -24.88
CA ILE A 70 -7.89 -23.46 -24.22
C ILE A 70 -7.74 -21.96 -24.46
N PHE A 71 -6.52 -21.44 -24.48
CA PHE A 71 -6.24 -20.03 -24.74
C PHE A 71 -6.52 -19.65 -26.20
N THR A 72 -6.31 -20.59 -27.13
CA THR A 72 -6.67 -20.44 -28.53
C THR A 72 -8.19 -20.44 -28.70
N ILE A 73 -8.91 -21.33 -28.03
CA ILE A 73 -10.38 -21.37 -28.01
C ILE A 73 -10.95 -20.03 -27.52
N LEU A 74 -10.41 -19.52 -26.42
CA LEU A 74 -10.82 -18.23 -25.86
C LEU A 74 -10.48 -17.06 -26.77
N ARG A 75 -9.32 -17.04 -27.43
CA ARG A 75 -8.94 -16.00 -28.40
C ARG A 75 -9.93 -15.91 -29.58
N HIS A 76 -10.48 -17.04 -30.01
CA HIS A 76 -11.48 -17.09 -31.08
C HIS A 76 -12.92 -16.86 -30.58
N GLY A 77 -13.15 -16.67 -29.27
CA GLY A 77 -14.48 -16.45 -28.69
C GLY A 77 -15.41 -17.66 -28.78
N ASN A 78 -14.87 -18.88 -28.96
CA ASN A 78 -15.69 -20.09 -29.07
C ASN A 78 -16.07 -20.62 -27.68
N PHE A 79 -17.08 -19.99 -27.08
CA PHE A 79 -17.51 -20.30 -25.72
C PHE A 79 -18.15 -21.69 -25.57
N ASP A 80 -18.73 -22.26 -26.62
CA ASP A 80 -19.27 -23.62 -26.59
C ASP A 80 -18.15 -24.66 -26.47
N ALA A 81 -17.06 -24.46 -27.21
CA ALA A 81 -15.86 -25.29 -27.08
C ALA A 81 -15.17 -25.06 -25.72
N PHE A 82 -15.18 -23.82 -25.22
CA PHE A 82 -14.66 -23.51 -23.89
C PHE A 82 -15.45 -24.26 -22.80
N ARG A 83 -16.77 -24.21 -22.82
CA ARG A 83 -17.64 -24.93 -21.87
C ARG A 83 -17.39 -26.43 -21.88
N ARG A 84 -17.41 -27.04 -23.08
CA ARG A 84 -17.13 -28.46 -23.25
C ARG A 84 -15.76 -28.85 -22.70
N SER A 85 -14.74 -28.03 -22.96
CA SER A 85 -13.39 -28.28 -22.46
C SER A 85 -13.34 -28.17 -20.94
N LEU A 86 -14.00 -27.16 -20.36
CA LEU A 86 -14.07 -26.96 -18.91
C LEU A 86 -14.79 -28.11 -18.19
N ASP A 87 -15.81 -28.70 -18.80
CA ASP A 87 -16.54 -29.83 -18.22
C ASP A 87 -15.70 -31.13 -18.25
N ILE A 88 -14.83 -31.32 -19.24
CA ILE A 88 -14.00 -32.53 -19.40
C ILE A 88 -12.66 -32.40 -18.64
N TYR A 89 -11.95 -31.28 -18.79
CA TYR A 89 -10.59 -31.05 -18.29
C TYR A 89 -10.58 -30.04 -17.15
N HIS A 90 -11.57 -30.13 -16.26
CA HIS A 90 -11.83 -29.11 -15.24
C HIS A 90 -10.59 -28.76 -14.40
N ASN A 91 -9.93 -29.77 -13.80
CA ASN A 91 -8.78 -29.58 -12.91
C ASN A 91 -7.55 -28.98 -13.60
N ASP A 92 -7.37 -29.30 -14.88
CA ASP A 92 -6.23 -28.81 -15.65
C ASP A 92 -6.48 -27.35 -16.04
N ILE A 93 -7.63 -27.05 -16.65
CA ILE A 93 -7.97 -25.73 -17.20
C ILE A 93 -7.91 -24.62 -16.13
N ILE A 94 -8.37 -24.88 -14.90
CA ILE A 94 -8.34 -23.86 -13.84
C ILE A 94 -6.92 -23.48 -13.40
N ARG A 95 -5.91 -24.33 -13.67
CA ARG A 95 -4.50 -24.11 -13.31
C ARG A 95 -3.62 -23.75 -14.50
N MET A 96 -4.14 -23.84 -15.71
CA MET A 96 -3.39 -23.55 -16.93
C MET A 96 -2.91 -22.11 -16.98
N ARG A 97 -1.71 -21.92 -17.51
CA ARG A 97 -1.06 -20.63 -17.72
C ARG A 97 -0.53 -20.51 -19.14
N ASN A 98 -0.59 -19.32 -19.72
CA ASN A 98 -0.01 -19.02 -21.02
C ASN A 98 1.43 -18.49 -20.89
N ASP A 99 2.05 -18.06 -22.00
CA ASP A 99 3.43 -17.53 -22.02
C ASP A 99 3.66 -16.28 -21.16
N HIS A 100 2.59 -15.57 -20.80
CA HIS A 100 2.62 -14.40 -19.92
C HIS A 100 2.35 -14.76 -18.45
N ASP A 101 2.33 -16.07 -18.15
CA ASP A 101 1.92 -16.64 -16.86
C ASP A 101 0.44 -16.35 -16.50
N GLN A 102 -0.39 -15.98 -17.48
CA GLN A 102 -1.78 -15.64 -17.25
C GLN A 102 -2.66 -16.89 -17.17
N THR A 103 -3.47 -16.97 -16.13
CA THR A 103 -4.51 -18.00 -16.01
C THR A 103 -5.70 -17.72 -16.94
N VAL A 104 -6.57 -18.71 -17.10
CA VAL A 104 -7.84 -18.55 -17.84
C VAL A 104 -8.68 -17.38 -17.30
N LEU A 105 -8.68 -17.18 -15.98
CA LEU A 105 -9.39 -16.07 -15.34
C LEU A 105 -8.87 -14.70 -15.80
N HIS A 106 -7.55 -14.53 -15.94
CA HIS A 106 -6.96 -13.31 -16.48
C HIS A 106 -7.46 -13.04 -17.89
N VAL A 107 -7.41 -14.05 -18.76
CA VAL A 107 -7.81 -13.91 -20.17
C VAL A 107 -9.28 -13.52 -20.29
N LEU A 108 -10.17 -14.10 -19.49
CA LEU A 108 -11.58 -13.69 -19.48
C LEU A 108 -11.77 -12.22 -19.11
N VAL A 109 -11.06 -11.75 -18.08
CA VAL A 109 -11.18 -10.36 -17.60
C VAL A 109 -10.51 -9.37 -18.55
N ILE A 110 -9.32 -9.68 -19.06
CA ILE A 110 -8.57 -8.83 -20.01
C ILE A 110 -9.39 -8.57 -21.27
N HIS A 111 -10.05 -9.61 -21.80
CA HIS A 111 -10.89 -9.49 -22.99
C HIS A 111 -12.33 -9.06 -22.70
N ALA A 112 -12.69 -8.79 -21.44
CA ALA A 112 -14.04 -8.43 -20.99
C ALA A 112 -15.12 -9.38 -21.52
N TYR A 113 -14.83 -10.69 -21.45
CA TYR A 113 -15.81 -11.71 -21.80
C TYR A 113 -16.97 -11.74 -20.80
N PRO A 114 -18.14 -12.28 -21.17
CA PRO A 114 -19.32 -12.27 -20.32
C PRO A 114 -19.04 -12.81 -18.90
N TYR A 115 -19.49 -12.07 -17.88
CA TYR A 115 -19.21 -12.37 -16.47
C TYR A 115 -19.65 -13.78 -16.04
N ILE A 116 -20.56 -14.42 -16.77
CA ILE A 116 -21.00 -15.79 -16.50
C ILE A 116 -19.84 -16.79 -16.54
N TRP A 117 -18.87 -16.59 -17.44
CA TRP A 117 -17.70 -17.46 -17.56
C TRP A 117 -16.73 -17.27 -16.39
N VAL A 118 -16.59 -16.03 -15.91
CA VAL A 118 -15.82 -15.71 -14.70
C VAL A 118 -16.46 -16.38 -13.48
N ARG A 119 -17.78 -16.21 -13.30
CA ARG A 119 -18.51 -16.85 -12.20
C ARG A 119 -18.42 -18.36 -12.27
N LEU A 120 -18.54 -18.95 -13.47
CA LEU A 120 -18.41 -20.39 -13.65
C LEU A 120 -17.03 -20.89 -13.21
N LEU A 121 -15.94 -20.25 -13.65
CA LEU A 121 -14.57 -20.62 -13.21
C LEU A 121 -14.37 -20.48 -11.70
N MET A 122 -14.95 -19.44 -11.08
CA MET A 122 -14.83 -19.23 -9.65
C MET A 122 -15.59 -20.27 -8.83
N LEU A 123 -16.81 -20.65 -9.26
CA LEU A 123 -17.56 -21.76 -8.67
C LEU A 123 -16.82 -23.10 -8.79
N ARG A 124 -16.02 -23.22 -9.86
CA ARG A 124 -15.11 -24.32 -10.15
C ARG A 124 -13.78 -24.23 -9.35
N GLY A 125 -13.60 -23.25 -8.46
CA GLY A 125 -12.44 -23.17 -7.56
C GLY A 125 -11.15 -22.70 -8.24
N CYS A 126 -11.25 -21.84 -9.27
CA CYS A 126 -10.06 -21.22 -9.85
C CYS A 126 -9.32 -20.34 -8.84
N ASP A 127 -8.00 -20.22 -8.97
CA ASP A 127 -7.21 -19.34 -8.10
C ASP A 127 -7.38 -17.86 -8.49
N THR A 128 -8.14 -17.09 -7.70
CA THR A 128 -8.36 -15.65 -7.91
C THR A 128 -7.15 -14.80 -7.51
N CYS A 129 -6.23 -15.37 -6.73
CA CYS A 129 -5.01 -14.71 -6.27
C CYS A 129 -3.81 -14.94 -7.18
N ALA A 130 -3.95 -15.75 -8.23
CA ALA A 130 -2.89 -15.98 -9.19
C ALA A 130 -2.43 -14.66 -9.81
N GLN A 131 -1.12 -14.44 -9.80
CA GLN A 131 -0.48 -13.30 -10.46
C GLN A 131 0.14 -13.76 -11.79
N ASP A 132 0.15 -12.88 -12.78
CA ASP A 132 0.89 -13.07 -14.04
C ASP A 132 2.35 -12.57 -13.93
N ASN A 133 3.08 -12.53 -15.05
CA ASN A 133 4.47 -12.07 -15.07
C ASN A 133 4.67 -10.63 -14.57
N ASP A 134 3.66 -9.77 -14.66
CA ASP A 134 3.69 -8.39 -14.19
C ASP A 134 3.20 -8.26 -12.74
N GLY A 135 2.90 -9.38 -12.08
CA GLY A 135 2.32 -9.39 -10.74
C GLY A 135 0.84 -9.04 -10.73
N TYR A 136 0.18 -8.91 -11.88
CA TYR A 136 -1.24 -8.55 -11.95
C TYR A 136 -2.09 -9.76 -11.63
N THR A 137 -3.10 -9.58 -10.78
CA THR A 137 -4.22 -10.52 -10.65
C THR A 137 -5.35 -10.12 -11.60
N ALA A 138 -6.32 -11.01 -11.83
CA ALA A 138 -7.51 -10.70 -12.61
C ALA A 138 -8.26 -9.44 -12.09
N ALA A 139 -8.25 -9.20 -10.77
CA ALA A 139 -8.86 -8.00 -10.21
C ALA A 139 -8.12 -6.70 -10.59
N HIS A 140 -6.78 -6.74 -10.73
CA HIS A 140 -6.00 -5.59 -11.18
C HIS A 140 -6.44 -5.16 -12.60
N TYR A 141 -6.64 -6.13 -13.51
CA TYR A 141 -7.12 -5.86 -14.86
C TYR A 141 -8.55 -5.31 -14.92
N ALA A 142 -9.45 -5.80 -14.06
CA ALA A 142 -10.81 -5.25 -13.97
C ALA A 142 -10.79 -3.77 -13.55
N VAL A 143 -9.93 -3.43 -12.58
CA VAL A 143 -9.75 -2.06 -12.10
C VAL A 143 -9.08 -1.15 -13.14
N GLU A 144 -8.03 -1.61 -13.83
CA GLU A 144 -7.35 -0.84 -14.87
C GLU A 144 -8.31 -0.39 -15.99
N ARG A 145 -9.37 -1.17 -16.22
CA ARG A 145 -10.42 -0.90 -17.22
C ARG A 145 -11.62 -0.09 -16.70
N ASP A 146 -11.66 0.23 -15.40
CA ASP A 146 -12.83 0.78 -14.69
C ASP A 146 -14.11 -0.07 -14.90
N ASP A 147 -13.94 -1.39 -15.04
CA ASP A 147 -15.04 -2.33 -15.23
C ASP A 147 -15.52 -2.87 -13.88
N VAL A 148 -16.43 -2.11 -13.25
CA VAL A 148 -16.96 -2.44 -11.93
C VAL A 148 -17.80 -3.72 -11.93
N GLU A 149 -18.46 -4.06 -13.04
CA GLU A 149 -19.28 -5.28 -13.12
C GLU A 149 -18.40 -6.52 -13.24
N MET A 150 -17.30 -6.43 -13.98
CA MET A 150 -16.27 -7.47 -13.98
C MET A 150 -15.59 -7.60 -12.61
N LEU A 151 -15.28 -6.48 -11.96
CA LEU A 151 -14.72 -6.49 -10.61
C LEU A 151 -15.68 -7.15 -9.61
N LYS A 152 -16.98 -6.85 -9.68
CA LYS A 152 -18.04 -7.53 -8.90
C LYS A 152 -18.11 -9.02 -9.21
N ALA A 153 -17.93 -9.41 -10.47
CA ALA A 153 -17.91 -10.82 -10.86
C ALA A 153 -16.73 -11.55 -10.23
N VAL A 154 -15.52 -10.97 -10.28
CA VAL A 154 -14.28 -11.52 -9.70
C VAL A 154 -14.27 -11.49 -8.17
N THR A 155 -15.16 -10.73 -7.53
CA THR A 155 -15.27 -10.65 -6.06
C THR A 155 -16.44 -11.44 -5.46
N LEU A 156 -17.18 -12.12 -6.33
CA LEU A 156 -18.27 -13.04 -6.00
C LEU A 156 -19.21 -12.51 -4.90
N ARG A 157 -19.86 -11.35 -5.10
CA ARG A 157 -21.13 -11.09 -4.40
C ARG A 157 -22.18 -12.04 -5.00
N ILE A 158 -22.29 -13.25 -4.47
CA ILE A 158 -23.33 -14.20 -4.88
C ILE A 158 -24.67 -13.56 -4.53
N HIS A 159 -25.42 -13.13 -5.55
CA HIS A 159 -26.79 -12.71 -5.36
C HIS A 159 -27.59 -13.92 -4.83
N PRO A 160 -28.44 -13.77 -3.79
CA PRO A 160 -29.11 -14.88 -3.09
C PRO A 160 -30.10 -15.73 -3.93
N GLN A 161 -30.08 -15.60 -5.25
CA GLN A 161 -30.98 -16.29 -6.18
C GLN A 161 -30.32 -17.47 -6.92
N VAL A 162 -29.02 -17.71 -6.73
CA VAL A 162 -28.36 -18.93 -7.25
C VAL A 162 -28.55 -20.04 -6.20
N LYS A 163 -28.95 -21.25 -6.64
CA LYS A 163 -29.15 -22.45 -5.79
C LYS A 163 -28.09 -22.56 -4.67
N PRO A 164 -28.45 -23.04 -3.48
CA PRO A 164 -27.61 -22.95 -2.29
C PRO A 164 -26.30 -23.70 -2.52
N ILE A 165 -25.25 -22.95 -2.82
CA ILE A 165 -23.87 -23.42 -2.74
C ILE A 165 -23.61 -23.68 -1.24
N PRO A 166 -22.90 -24.76 -0.85
CA PRO A 166 -22.57 -25.00 0.54
C PRO A 166 -21.91 -23.76 1.15
N GLU A 167 -22.38 -23.31 2.32
CA GLU A 167 -21.93 -22.06 2.95
C GLU A 167 -20.40 -22.02 3.11
N GLU A 168 -19.77 -23.16 3.40
CA GLU A 168 -18.31 -23.31 3.52
C GLU A 168 -17.56 -22.97 2.22
N GLN A 169 -18.09 -23.37 1.06
CA GLN A 169 -17.46 -23.09 -0.23
C GLN A 169 -17.61 -21.60 -0.61
N ILE A 170 -18.72 -20.97 -0.23
CA ILE A 170 -18.93 -19.53 -0.44
C ILE A 170 -17.93 -18.73 0.40
N VAL A 171 -17.74 -19.09 1.66
CA VAL A 171 -16.81 -18.42 2.56
C VAL A 171 -15.38 -18.53 2.05
N ALA A 172 -14.95 -19.72 1.62
CA ALA A 172 -13.61 -19.95 1.08
C ALA A 172 -13.35 -19.12 -0.20
N ILE A 173 -14.31 -19.10 -1.13
CA ILE A 173 -14.18 -18.28 -2.35
C ILE A 173 -14.17 -16.79 -2.00
N HIS A 174 -15.03 -16.35 -1.08
CA HIS A 174 -15.11 -14.96 -0.66
C HIS A 174 -13.80 -14.48 0.00
N GLU A 175 -13.22 -15.28 0.89
CA GLU A 175 -11.93 -14.99 1.51
C GLU A 175 -10.82 -14.86 0.46
N GLN A 176 -10.77 -15.79 -0.50
CA GLN A 176 -9.79 -15.75 -1.58
C GLN A 176 -9.97 -14.51 -2.47
N CYS A 177 -11.21 -14.12 -2.76
CA CYS A 177 -11.52 -12.90 -3.51
C CYS A 177 -11.08 -11.64 -2.76
N CYS A 178 -11.40 -11.53 -1.47
CA CYS A 178 -10.97 -10.41 -0.63
C CYS A 178 -9.45 -10.32 -0.56
N ARG A 179 -8.76 -11.46 -0.43
CA ARG A 179 -7.30 -11.53 -0.48
C ARG A 179 -6.75 -11.10 -1.85
N ALA A 180 -7.40 -11.47 -2.95
CA ALA A 180 -6.98 -11.05 -4.29
C ALA A 180 -6.99 -9.52 -4.47
N LEU A 181 -7.85 -8.81 -3.73
CA LEU A 181 -7.94 -7.35 -3.74
C LEU A 181 -6.86 -6.63 -2.90
N THR A 182 -6.08 -7.36 -2.10
CA THR A 182 -4.98 -6.79 -1.27
C THR A 182 -3.59 -7.11 -1.82
N ILE A 183 -3.50 -7.99 -2.82
CA ILE A 183 -2.24 -8.35 -3.49
C ILE A 183 -1.66 -7.12 -4.19
N LYS A 184 -0.33 -7.01 -4.16
CA LYS A 184 0.43 -5.96 -4.85
C LYS A 184 1.03 -6.49 -6.15
N GLU A 185 0.92 -5.73 -7.23
CA GLU A 185 1.63 -6.00 -8.48
C GLU A 185 3.13 -5.66 -8.39
N ASN A 186 3.88 -5.86 -9.47
CA ASN A 186 5.34 -5.75 -9.47
C ASN A 186 5.88 -4.36 -9.13
N ASN A 187 5.12 -3.27 -9.23
CA ASN A 187 5.49 -1.94 -8.73
C ASN A 187 5.02 -1.67 -7.29
N GLY A 188 4.36 -2.64 -6.64
CA GLY A 188 3.89 -2.53 -5.27
C GLY A 188 2.47 -1.94 -5.14
N LEU A 189 1.73 -1.78 -6.23
CA LEU A 189 0.39 -1.23 -6.26
C LEU A 189 -0.66 -2.30 -5.96
N THR A 190 -1.58 -2.01 -5.06
CA THR A 190 -2.80 -2.81 -4.90
C THR A 190 -3.85 -2.43 -5.95
N PRO A 191 -4.91 -3.23 -6.17
CA PRO A 191 -6.05 -2.83 -6.99
C PRO A 191 -6.63 -1.48 -6.58
N PHE A 192 -6.68 -1.15 -5.29
CA PHE A 192 -7.12 0.17 -4.83
C PHE A 192 -6.19 1.31 -5.28
N MET A 193 -4.86 1.11 -5.22
CA MET A 193 -3.89 2.08 -5.72
C MET A 193 -3.96 2.21 -7.25
N LEU A 194 -4.16 1.11 -7.99
CA LEU A 194 -4.39 1.15 -9.43
C LEU A 194 -5.65 1.93 -9.79
N ALA A 195 -6.74 1.80 -9.03
CA ALA A 195 -7.94 2.59 -9.25
C ALA A 195 -7.64 4.09 -9.18
N CYS A 196 -6.79 4.51 -8.24
CA CYS A 196 -6.33 5.89 -8.13
C CYS A 196 -5.43 6.29 -9.30
N GLN A 197 -4.50 5.42 -9.70
CA GLN A 197 -3.57 5.66 -10.81
C GLN A 197 -4.28 5.81 -12.17
N HIS A 198 -5.33 5.03 -12.40
CA HIS A 198 -6.11 5.00 -13.64
C HIS A 198 -7.37 5.87 -13.59
N GLN A 199 -7.68 6.48 -12.44
CA GLN A 199 -8.91 7.26 -12.20
C GLN A 199 -10.19 6.44 -12.38
N SER A 200 -10.13 5.16 -12.03
CA SER A 200 -11.24 4.20 -12.11
C SER A 200 -12.23 4.42 -10.96
N MET A 201 -13.01 5.50 -11.04
CA MET A 201 -13.88 5.96 -9.94
C MET A 201 -14.95 4.94 -9.56
N LYS A 202 -15.49 4.18 -10.52
CA LYS A 202 -16.55 3.19 -10.23
C LYS A 202 -15.98 2.01 -9.46
N CYS A 203 -14.83 1.52 -9.90
CA CYS A 203 -14.11 0.48 -9.17
C CYS A 203 -13.65 0.98 -7.79
N LEU A 204 -13.18 2.21 -7.67
CA LEU A 204 -12.79 2.81 -6.40
C LEU A 204 -13.94 2.82 -5.39
N ASP A 205 -15.12 3.24 -5.82
CA ASP A 205 -16.31 3.29 -4.97
C ASP A 205 -16.70 1.91 -4.47
N TYR A 206 -16.66 0.91 -5.36
CA TYR A 206 -16.89 -0.47 -4.98
C TYR A 206 -15.85 -1.00 -3.98
N LEU A 207 -14.56 -0.68 -4.15
CA LEU A 207 -13.52 -1.10 -3.21
C LEU A 207 -13.68 -0.44 -1.84
N ILE A 208 -14.13 0.82 -1.79
CA ILE A 208 -14.49 1.51 -0.54
C ILE A 208 -15.69 0.82 0.13
N GLU A 209 -16.74 0.45 -0.62
CA GLU A 209 -17.88 -0.31 -0.09
C GLU A 209 -17.48 -1.67 0.48
N MET A 210 -16.40 -2.27 -0.05
CA MET A 210 -15.81 -3.52 0.45
C MET A 210 -14.88 -3.31 1.66
N ASN A 211 -14.70 -2.08 2.15
CA ASN A 211 -13.71 -1.73 3.18
C ASN A 211 -12.27 -2.11 2.80
N ILE A 212 -11.95 -2.11 1.50
CA ILE A 212 -10.60 -2.38 0.98
C ILE A 212 -10.07 -1.07 0.39
N ASN A 213 -9.71 -0.15 1.28
CA ASN A 213 -9.42 1.25 0.96
C ASN A 213 -8.21 1.81 1.71
N ASP A 214 -7.20 0.96 1.99
CA ASP A 214 -5.95 1.41 2.59
C ASP A 214 -5.19 2.33 1.63
N CYS A 215 -5.37 3.63 1.86
CA CYS A 215 -4.80 4.71 1.06
C CYS A 215 -3.40 5.15 1.53
N HIS A 216 -2.90 4.59 2.64
CA HIS A 216 -1.59 4.92 3.21
C HIS A 216 -0.47 4.00 2.69
N LEU A 217 -0.84 2.92 2.00
CA LEU A 217 0.11 2.04 1.34
C LEU A 217 0.98 2.82 0.35
N GLN A 218 2.23 2.39 0.29
CA GLN A 218 3.24 2.90 -0.61
C GLN A 218 3.61 1.84 -1.64
N ASP A 219 3.87 2.31 -2.85
CA ASP A 219 4.46 1.54 -3.91
C ASP A 219 5.99 1.46 -3.77
N LYS A 220 6.68 0.86 -4.74
CA LYS A 220 8.15 0.76 -4.75
C LYS A 220 8.88 2.10 -4.93
N PHE A 221 8.17 3.16 -5.32
CA PHE A 221 8.70 4.50 -5.48
C PHE A 221 8.37 5.41 -4.29
N GLY A 222 7.65 4.90 -3.29
CA GLY A 222 7.21 5.65 -2.11
C GLY A 222 5.94 6.49 -2.34
N ASP A 223 5.24 6.33 -3.47
CA ASP A 223 4.00 7.04 -3.78
C ASP A 223 2.79 6.35 -3.12
N THR A 224 1.87 7.18 -2.63
CA THR A 224 0.56 6.76 -2.09
C THR A 224 -0.56 7.03 -3.10
N CYS A 225 -1.78 6.53 -2.83
CA CYS A 225 -2.97 6.83 -3.64
C CYS A 225 -3.16 8.33 -3.92
N LEU A 226 -2.85 9.17 -2.93
CA LEU A 226 -3.02 10.62 -3.06
C LEU A 226 -1.97 11.25 -3.99
N HIS A 227 -0.76 10.70 -4.08
CA HIS A 227 0.24 11.13 -5.07
C HIS A 227 -0.26 10.89 -6.49
N TYR A 228 -0.86 9.71 -6.72
CA TYR A 228 -1.48 9.37 -7.99
C TYR A 228 -2.64 10.31 -8.33
N ALA A 229 -3.54 10.56 -7.38
CA ALA A 229 -4.69 11.44 -7.58
C ALA A 229 -4.28 12.88 -7.96
N VAL A 230 -3.28 13.43 -7.26
CA VAL A 230 -2.75 14.77 -7.52
C VAL A 230 -1.95 14.81 -8.84
N GLY A 231 -1.13 13.80 -9.11
CA GLY A 231 -0.40 13.68 -10.38
C GLY A 231 -1.33 13.59 -11.59
N ARG A 232 -2.52 13.00 -11.42
CA ARG A 232 -3.59 12.94 -12.42
C ARG A 232 -4.50 14.17 -12.45
N ARG A 233 -4.35 15.10 -11.50
CA ARG A 233 -5.15 16.33 -11.36
C ARG A 233 -6.65 16.06 -11.28
N ASN A 234 -7.05 14.98 -10.59
CA ASN A 234 -8.45 14.64 -10.43
C ASN A 234 -8.95 15.12 -9.06
N LEU A 235 -9.61 16.29 -9.04
CA LEU A 235 -10.13 16.90 -7.82
C LEU A 235 -11.13 15.99 -7.08
N ASN A 236 -12.04 15.34 -7.80
CA ASN A 236 -13.04 14.45 -7.21
C ASN A 236 -12.37 13.27 -6.50
N LEU A 237 -11.32 12.70 -7.10
CA LEU A 237 -10.52 11.64 -6.50
C LEU A 237 -9.76 12.13 -5.27
N VAL A 238 -9.13 13.30 -5.33
CA VAL A 238 -8.43 13.93 -4.20
C VAL A 238 -9.40 14.16 -3.02
N GLN A 239 -10.56 14.76 -3.29
CA GLN A 239 -11.59 14.99 -2.28
C GLN A 239 -12.08 13.67 -1.68
N LYS A 240 -12.35 12.65 -2.50
CA LYS A 240 -12.80 11.35 -2.03
C LYS A 240 -11.76 10.67 -1.13
N LEU A 241 -10.49 10.68 -1.52
CA LEU A 241 -9.41 10.10 -0.70
C LEU A 241 -9.24 10.83 0.64
N ILE A 242 -9.34 12.16 0.67
CA ILE A 242 -9.17 12.95 1.91
C ILE A 242 -10.40 12.83 2.82
N GLN A 243 -11.60 12.99 2.26
CA GLN A 243 -12.85 13.03 3.03
C GLN A 243 -13.31 11.64 3.48
N THR A 244 -13.24 10.65 2.59
CA THR A 244 -13.76 9.30 2.85
C THR A 244 -12.67 8.38 3.39
N CYS A 245 -11.50 8.35 2.75
CA CYS A 245 -10.42 7.43 3.13
C CYS A 245 -9.44 8.03 4.16
N LYS A 246 -9.59 9.31 4.54
CA LYS A 246 -8.71 10.02 5.48
C LYS A 246 -7.23 9.98 5.09
N ALA A 247 -6.95 10.06 3.78
CA ALA A 247 -5.60 10.00 3.25
C ALA A 247 -4.68 11.07 3.85
N ASP A 248 -3.46 10.66 4.22
CA ASP A 248 -2.44 11.59 4.70
C ASP A 248 -1.83 12.34 3.51
N VAL A 249 -1.97 13.66 3.56
CA VAL A 249 -1.48 14.61 2.56
C VAL A 249 0.04 14.60 2.45
N ASN A 250 0.71 14.29 3.57
CA ASN A 250 2.15 14.18 3.66
C ASN A 250 2.62 12.72 3.68
N GLY A 251 1.75 11.77 3.31
CA GLY A 251 2.09 10.36 3.24
C GLY A 251 3.23 10.09 2.25
N GLY A 252 3.71 8.85 2.19
CA GLY A 252 4.81 8.45 1.31
C GLY A 252 6.16 8.34 2.02
N GLU A 253 7.14 7.80 1.29
CA GLU A 253 8.49 7.60 1.82
C GLU A 253 9.10 8.95 2.23
N GLN A 254 9.96 8.97 3.26
CA GLN A 254 10.58 10.20 3.73
C GLN A 254 11.25 10.98 2.60
N LEU A 255 11.88 10.33 1.62
CA LEU A 255 12.57 10.96 0.48
C LEU A 255 11.62 11.48 -0.61
N ARG A 256 10.36 11.02 -0.63
CA ARG A 256 9.37 11.41 -1.64
C ARG A 256 8.88 12.84 -1.40
N PRO A 257 8.71 13.66 -2.46
CA PRO A 257 8.03 14.96 -2.34
C PRO A 257 6.61 14.77 -1.77
N SER A 258 6.10 15.72 -0.99
CA SER A 258 4.70 15.65 -0.56
C SER A 258 3.78 15.79 -1.77
N THR A 259 2.51 15.41 -1.60
CA THR A 259 1.50 15.56 -2.65
C THR A 259 1.36 17.02 -3.12
N LEU A 260 1.50 17.99 -2.20
CA LEU A 260 1.52 19.41 -2.54
C LEU A 260 2.78 19.80 -3.35
N ASP A 261 3.94 19.21 -3.03
CA ASP A 261 5.16 19.43 -3.80
C ASP A 261 5.06 18.84 -5.22
N VAL A 262 4.40 17.68 -5.37
CA VAL A 262 4.10 17.08 -6.69
C VAL A 262 3.20 18.01 -7.51
N LEU A 263 2.15 18.59 -6.90
CA LEU A 263 1.28 19.57 -7.55
C LEU A 263 2.08 20.79 -8.03
N GLN A 264 2.91 21.37 -7.15
CA GLN A 264 3.74 22.53 -7.48
C GLN A 264 4.78 22.22 -8.57
N HIS A 265 5.41 21.04 -8.52
CA HIS A 265 6.32 20.60 -9.57
C HIS A 265 5.62 20.47 -10.93
N ASN A 266 4.43 19.86 -10.95
CA ASN A 266 3.62 19.73 -12.16
C ASN A 266 3.17 21.09 -12.72
N ARG A 267 2.97 22.11 -11.87
CA ARG A 267 2.72 23.51 -12.30
C ARG A 267 3.93 24.15 -12.96
N ALA A 268 5.15 23.82 -12.52
CA ALA A 268 6.38 24.39 -13.06
C ALA A 268 6.78 23.82 -14.43
N GLN A 269 6.40 22.57 -14.74
CA GLN A 269 6.79 21.85 -15.97
C GLN A 269 5.82 22.05 -17.18
N GLN A 270 4.92 23.03 -17.12
CA GLN A 270 3.71 23.25 -17.95
C GLN A 270 3.67 22.80 -19.44
N LYS A 271 2.52 22.21 -19.82
CA LYS A 271 1.75 22.39 -21.09
C LYS A 271 0.29 21.95 -20.90
N PRO A 272 -0.68 22.55 -21.63
CA PRO A 272 -1.52 23.70 -21.22
C PRO A 272 -2.31 23.36 -19.93
N PHE A 273 -3.57 23.78 -19.74
CA PHE A 273 -4.49 23.36 -18.65
C PHE A 273 -4.68 24.30 -17.45
N ASP A 274 -5.88 24.14 -16.91
CA ASP A 274 -6.71 25.02 -16.10
C ASP A 274 -6.08 25.33 -14.74
N ARG A 275 -5.53 26.54 -14.58
CA ARG A 275 -4.93 26.97 -13.29
C ARG A 275 -5.93 26.85 -12.13
N ASN A 276 -7.21 27.05 -12.44
CA ASN A 276 -8.30 26.99 -11.47
C ASN A 276 -8.38 25.62 -10.77
N LEU A 277 -8.20 24.52 -11.51
CA LEU A 277 -8.30 23.18 -10.95
C LEU A 277 -7.12 22.86 -10.01
N ASP A 278 -5.91 23.28 -10.38
CA ASP A 278 -4.74 23.13 -9.50
C ASP A 278 -4.89 23.97 -8.23
N ASP A 279 -5.45 25.18 -8.35
CA ASP A 279 -5.73 26.05 -7.21
C ASP A 279 -6.78 25.42 -6.28
N GLU A 280 -7.83 24.78 -6.83
CA GLU A 280 -8.82 24.03 -6.06
C GLU A 280 -8.22 22.81 -5.35
N ILE A 281 -7.37 22.03 -6.05
CA ILE A 281 -6.67 20.90 -5.43
C ILE A 281 -5.74 21.40 -4.32
N GLU A 282 -4.97 22.47 -4.57
CA GLU A 282 -4.09 23.08 -3.58
C GLU A 282 -4.86 23.54 -2.34
N GLN A 283 -6.01 24.20 -2.52
CA GLN A 283 -6.90 24.61 -1.43
C GLN A 283 -7.33 23.41 -0.58
N VAL A 284 -7.76 22.32 -1.22
CA VAL A 284 -8.15 21.08 -0.52
C VAL A 284 -6.97 20.51 0.27
N LEU A 285 -5.79 20.40 -0.34
CA LEU A 285 -4.58 19.86 0.30
C LEU A 285 -4.15 20.73 1.50
N LEU A 286 -4.14 22.05 1.34
CA LEU A 286 -3.78 23.01 2.40
C LEU A 286 -4.76 22.96 3.57
N PHE A 287 -6.06 22.88 3.30
CA PHE A 287 -7.08 22.72 4.34
C PHE A 287 -6.87 21.45 5.17
N SER A 288 -6.44 20.36 4.51
CA SER A 288 -6.06 19.10 5.17
C SER A 288 -4.67 19.06 5.83
N LYS A 289 -4.05 20.23 6.10
CA LYS A 289 -2.74 20.39 6.78
C LYS A 289 -1.51 19.89 6.00
N ALA A 290 -1.51 19.98 4.67
CA ALA A 290 -0.29 19.79 3.88
C ALA A 290 0.80 20.76 4.35
N LYS A 291 1.90 20.27 4.94
CA LYS A 291 3.10 21.07 5.13
C LYS A 291 4.04 20.70 3.99
N ASN A 292 4.42 21.66 3.15
CA ASN A 292 5.36 21.42 2.04
C ASN A 292 6.66 20.79 2.55
N ARG A 293 6.83 19.47 2.39
CA ARG A 293 8.04 18.77 2.83
C ARG A 293 9.23 19.14 1.96
N CYS A 294 9.06 19.45 0.66
CA CYS A 294 10.13 19.98 -0.19
C CYS A 294 10.40 21.45 0.04
N SER A 295 9.42 22.30 0.40
CA SER A 295 9.76 23.64 0.88
C SER A 295 10.55 23.55 2.17
N ILE A 296 10.16 22.67 3.11
CA ILE A 296 10.91 22.41 4.33
C ILE A 296 12.29 21.82 4.02
N ARG A 297 12.43 20.87 3.10
CA ARG A 297 13.74 20.32 2.69
C ARG A 297 14.60 21.29 1.90
N ARG A 298 14.02 22.14 1.06
CA ARG A 298 14.73 23.17 0.29
C ARG A 298 15.10 24.34 1.18
N ILE A 299 14.28 24.66 2.18
CA ILE A 299 14.63 25.57 3.27
C ILE A 299 15.70 24.92 4.14
N ILE A 300 15.64 23.63 4.46
CA ILE A 300 16.66 22.91 5.24
C ILE A 300 17.94 22.74 4.45
N SER A 301 17.90 22.52 3.13
CA SER A 301 19.08 22.38 2.27
C SER A 301 19.70 23.73 1.98
N LYS A 302 18.90 24.75 1.63
CA LYS A 302 19.37 26.13 1.58
C LYS A 302 19.86 26.62 2.94
N ARG A 303 19.24 26.17 4.04
CA ARG A 303 19.75 26.39 5.39
C ARG A 303 21.03 25.62 5.62
N LYS A 304 21.22 24.41 5.11
CA LYS A 304 22.48 23.67 5.24
C LYS A 304 23.62 24.41 4.51
N ASP A 305 23.31 24.98 3.35
CA ASP A 305 24.23 25.80 2.56
C ASP A 305 24.41 27.22 3.14
N SER A 306 23.44 27.73 3.91
CA SER A 306 23.51 29.05 4.56
C SER A 306 23.91 29.01 6.05
N ILE A 307 23.88 27.84 6.70
CA ILE A 307 24.34 27.61 8.08
C ILE A 307 25.87 27.56 8.11
N GLU A 308 26.54 27.40 6.96
CA GLU A 308 27.95 27.75 6.87
C GLU A 308 28.20 29.26 6.98
N ASN A 309 27.17 30.12 6.97
CA ASN A 309 27.37 31.58 6.92
C ASN A 309 26.52 32.49 7.83
N ASP A 310 25.46 32.07 8.54
CA ASP A 310 24.72 33.02 9.40
C ASP A 310 23.98 32.39 10.63
N ASP A 311 24.58 32.55 11.81
CA ASP A 311 24.16 32.00 13.13
C ASP A 311 22.92 32.66 13.79
N SER A 312 22.32 33.65 13.15
CA SER A 312 21.31 34.52 13.78
C SER A 312 19.86 33.99 13.72
N ALA A 313 19.53 33.12 12.76
CA ALA A 313 18.12 32.76 12.47
C ALA A 313 17.53 31.60 13.30
N LEU A 314 18.36 30.87 14.07
CA LEU A 314 17.94 29.71 14.87
C LEU A 314 16.99 30.04 16.03
N THR A 315 16.92 31.31 16.44
CA THR A 315 16.17 31.74 17.64
C THR A 315 14.66 31.91 17.38
N LYS A 316 14.17 31.85 16.13
CA LYS A 316 12.75 32.10 15.79
C LYS A 316 11.91 30.87 15.42
N LEU A 317 12.45 29.66 15.49
CA LEU A 317 11.74 28.42 15.11
C LEU A 317 11.33 27.53 16.29
N ALA A 318 11.63 27.92 17.52
CA ALA A 318 11.40 27.08 18.70
C ALA A 318 9.95 27.09 19.23
N CYS A 319 9.00 27.76 18.57
CA CYS A 319 7.61 27.85 19.05
C CYS A 319 6.62 27.23 18.05
N LEU A 320 6.59 25.91 17.97
CA LEU A 320 5.38 25.18 17.57
C LEU A 320 5.29 23.91 18.42
N SER A 321 4.54 24.01 19.51
CA SER A 321 4.06 22.90 20.31
C SER A 321 3.27 21.92 19.44
N ILE A 322 3.61 20.64 19.49
CA ILE A 322 2.85 19.56 18.86
C ILE A 322 2.50 18.56 19.95
N ASP A 323 1.19 18.38 20.14
CA ASP A 323 0.58 17.45 21.09
C ASP A 323 0.86 15.98 20.71
N SER A 324 0.91 15.15 21.75
CA SER A 324 1.39 13.77 21.87
C SER A 324 0.71 12.68 21.02
N THR A 325 1.46 11.68 20.53
CA THR A 325 1.41 10.25 20.99
C THR A 325 2.34 9.29 20.20
N SER A 326 3.46 8.86 20.81
CA SER A 326 4.02 7.48 20.80
C SER A 326 5.43 7.50 21.41
N THR A 327 5.87 6.39 22.03
CA THR A 327 7.16 6.31 22.75
C THR A 327 8.39 6.65 21.90
N ASN A 328 8.33 6.42 20.59
CA ASN A 328 9.39 6.82 19.64
C ASN A 328 9.38 8.33 19.35
N GLU A 329 8.22 8.97 19.34
CA GLU A 329 8.12 10.44 19.17
C GLU A 329 8.60 11.19 20.43
N GLN A 330 8.39 10.63 21.62
CA GLN A 330 8.93 11.20 22.86
C GLN A 330 10.47 11.20 22.86
N LEU A 331 11.09 10.13 22.35
CA LEU A 331 12.54 10.05 22.20
C LEU A 331 13.07 11.04 21.15
N GLU A 332 12.38 11.19 20.01
CA GLU A 332 12.73 12.18 19.00
C GLU A 332 12.54 13.62 19.49
N THR A 333 11.52 13.85 20.32
CA THR A 333 11.30 15.14 21.00
C THR A 333 12.42 15.43 22.00
N ALA A 334 12.84 14.43 22.78
CA ALA A 334 13.97 14.56 23.70
C ALA A 334 15.29 14.87 22.96
N ARG A 335 15.55 14.19 21.83
CA ARG A 335 16.70 14.47 20.96
C ARG A 335 16.64 15.88 20.38
N GLY A 336 15.44 16.36 20.04
CA GLY A 336 15.21 17.74 19.62
C GLY A 336 15.61 18.76 20.69
N HIS A 337 15.17 18.55 21.93
CA HIS A 337 15.54 19.39 23.07
C HIS A 337 17.05 19.35 23.38
N ALA A 338 17.70 18.18 23.28
CA ALA A 338 19.14 18.05 23.46
C ALA A 338 19.96 18.78 22.38
N ARG A 339 19.52 18.73 21.11
CA ARG A 339 20.13 19.51 20.01
C ARG A 339 19.97 21.02 20.23
N LEU A 340 18.82 21.46 20.74
CA LEU A 340 18.62 22.85 21.13
C LEU A 340 19.57 23.27 22.25
N ALA A 341 19.74 22.41 23.27
CA ALA A 341 20.62 22.68 24.40
C ALA A 341 22.09 22.84 23.99
N THR A 342 22.59 21.95 23.13
CA THR A 342 23.96 22.04 22.57
C THR A 342 24.16 23.28 21.69
N ALA A 343 23.14 23.68 20.92
CA ALA A 343 23.18 24.94 20.16
C ALA A 343 23.20 26.18 21.08
N LEU A 344 22.47 26.17 22.19
CA LEU A 344 22.49 27.25 23.18
C LEU A 344 23.83 27.32 23.93
N GLN A 345 24.46 26.18 24.22
CA GLN A 345 25.84 26.14 24.72
C GLN A 345 26.81 26.80 23.74
N ALA A 346 26.71 26.50 22.44
CA ALA A 346 27.55 27.13 21.41
C ALA A 346 27.34 28.64 21.32
N LYS A 347 26.12 29.12 21.64
CA LYS A 347 25.77 30.55 21.73
C LYS A 347 26.09 31.20 23.08
N ASN A 348 26.77 30.48 23.98
CA ASN A 348 27.18 30.94 25.29
C ASN A 348 25.99 31.31 26.22
N ASP A 349 24.84 30.65 26.06
CA ASP A 349 23.68 30.73 26.96
C ASP A 349 23.55 29.45 27.80
N PRO A 350 24.26 29.36 28.95
CA PRO A 350 24.26 28.16 29.77
C PRO A 350 22.93 27.91 30.49
N ARG A 351 22.14 28.95 30.78
CA ARG A 351 20.86 28.79 31.49
C ARG A 351 19.77 28.28 30.56
N GLY A 352 19.69 28.81 29.33
CA GLY A 352 18.77 28.27 28.31
C GLY A 352 19.11 26.83 27.92
N ALA A 353 20.41 26.50 27.88
CA ALA A 353 20.86 25.14 27.64
C ALA A 353 20.44 24.17 28.76
N LEU A 354 20.55 24.56 30.03
CA LEU A 354 20.09 23.76 31.16
C LEU A 354 18.59 23.47 31.11
N GLU A 355 17.78 24.49 30.83
CA GLU A 355 16.33 24.32 30.71
C GLU A 355 15.97 23.35 29.57
N SER A 356 16.68 23.46 28.44
CA SER A 356 16.50 22.56 27.31
C SER A 356 16.92 21.12 27.63
N PHE A 357 18.03 20.91 28.34
CA PHE A 357 18.41 19.56 28.81
C PHE A 357 17.43 18.99 29.83
N LYS A 358 16.88 19.83 30.71
CA LYS A 358 15.83 19.42 31.65
C LYS A 358 14.59 18.92 30.91
N ASN A 359 14.15 19.63 29.89
CA ASN A 359 13.03 19.23 29.05
C ASN A 359 13.33 17.94 28.27
N ALA A 360 14.56 17.76 27.78
CA ALA A 360 14.98 16.49 27.18
C ALA A 360 14.86 15.32 28.18
N MET A 361 15.34 15.51 29.41
CA MET A 361 15.28 14.48 30.46
C MET A 361 13.84 14.11 30.85
N THR A 362 12.91 15.07 30.91
CA THR A 362 11.49 14.79 31.22
C THR A 362 10.78 13.97 30.13
N CYS A 363 11.28 14.04 28.89
CA CYS A 363 10.72 13.29 27.76
C CYS A 363 11.38 11.91 27.59
N THR A 364 12.47 11.63 28.29
CA THR A 364 13.15 10.32 28.27
C THR A 364 12.79 9.46 29.47
N PRO A 365 12.68 8.13 29.31
CA PRO A 365 12.54 7.23 30.45
C PRO A 365 13.78 7.28 31.34
N ASP A 366 13.56 7.37 32.66
CA ASP A 366 14.58 7.61 33.69
C ASP A 366 15.75 6.61 33.69
N ASN A 367 15.54 5.39 33.22
CA ASN A 367 16.54 4.31 33.19
C ASN A 367 17.12 4.07 31.79
N SER A 368 17.18 5.10 30.94
CA SER A 368 17.75 4.97 29.59
C SER A 368 19.17 5.52 29.50
N LEU A 369 19.95 4.99 28.55
CA LEU A 369 21.29 5.47 28.24
C LEU A 369 21.28 6.92 27.71
N ASP A 370 20.22 7.29 26.98
CA ASP A 370 19.99 8.65 26.49
C ASP A 370 19.78 9.64 27.66
N TRP A 371 18.98 9.26 28.67
CA TRP A 371 18.80 10.06 29.89
C TRP A 371 20.16 10.30 30.59
N ALA A 372 20.97 9.25 30.74
CA ALA A 372 22.29 9.36 31.37
C ALA A 372 23.26 10.28 30.58
N THR A 373 23.12 10.33 29.25
CA THR A 373 23.91 11.22 28.39
C THR A 373 23.51 12.68 28.57
N TYR A 374 22.20 12.97 28.60
CA TYR A 374 21.70 14.33 28.83
C TYR A 374 22.00 14.82 30.24
N ALA A 375 21.91 13.94 31.24
CA ALA A 375 22.27 14.25 32.62
C ALA A 375 23.76 14.60 32.78
N LEU A 376 24.66 13.88 32.10
CA LEU A 376 26.09 14.21 32.08
C LEU A 376 26.33 15.59 31.44
N GLN A 377 25.73 15.86 30.27
CA GLN A 377 25.87 17.15 29.59
C GLN A 377 25.32 18.31 30.44
N SER A 378 24.16 18.12 31.09
CA SER A 378 23.58 19.10 32.01
C SER A 378 24.48 19.33 33.24
N ALA A 379 25.08 18.27 33.79
CA ALA A 379 25.98 18.38 34.93
C ALA A 379 27.25 19.18 34.61
N LEU A 380 27.82 19.01 33.40
CA LEU A 380 28.97 19.80 32.95
C LEU A 380 28.63 21.30 32.88
N ILE A 381 27.40 21.67 32.51
CA ILE A 381 26.98 23.08 32.54
C ILE A 381 26.82 23.58 33.98
N HIS A 382 26.21 22.79 34.87
CA HIS A 382 26.13 23.15 36.29
C HIS A 382 27.53 23.35 36.91
N MET A 383 28.52 22.55 36.52
CA MET A 383 29.92 22.76 36.91
C MET A 383 30.48 24.10 36.40
N MET A 384 30.21 24.47 35.14
CA MET A 384 30.61 25.78 34.60
C MET A 384 29.94 26.95 35.33
N LEU A 385 28.71 26.78 35.81
CA LEU A 385 27.97 27.79 36.58
C LEU A 385 28.31 27.79 38.08
N GLY A 386 29.14 26.87 38.56
CA GLY A 386 29.51 26.74 39.98
C GLY A 386 28.45 26.05 40.85
N GLU A 387 27.43 25.45 40.26
CA GLU A 387 26.33 24.75 40.94
C GLU A 387 26.70 23.29 41.23
N ASN A 388 27.76 23.11 42.00
CA ASN A 388 28.42 21.82 42.25
C ASN A 388 27.50 20.76 42.87
N GLN A 389 26.54 21.16 43.71
CA GLN A 389 25.61 20.23 44.36
C GLN A 389 24.60 19.62 43.36
N ALA A 390 24.11 20.42 42.41
CA ALA A 390 23.20 19.95 41.36
C ALA A 390 23.94 19.07 40.34
N ALA A 391 25.17 19.45 39.98
CA ALA A 391 26.04 18.65 39.12
C ALA A 391 26.32 17.27 39.72
N LEU A 392 26.67 17.19 41.01
CA LEU A 392 26.93 15.91 41.69
C LEU A 392 25.70 14.99 41.70
N ALA A 393 24.51 15.53 41.95
CA ALA A 393 23.28 14.74 41.98
C ALA A 393 23.00 14.08 40.61
N LEU A 394 23.17 14.84 39.52
CA LEU A 394 23.00 14.34 38.15
C LEU A 394 24.09 13.33 37.77
N LEU A 395 25.36 13.59 38.11
CA LEU A 395 26.47 12.68 37.82
C LEU A 395 26.35 11.35 38.55
N HIS A 396 25.94 11.35 39.82
CA HIS A 396 25.73 10.10 40.57
C HIS A 396 24.60 9.26 39.98
N LYS A 397 23.47 9.88 39.60
CA LYS A 397 22.36 9.16 38.95
C LYS A 397 22.76 8.63 37.57
N ALA A 398 23.47 9.44 36.77
CA ALA A 398 23.97 9.01 35.46
C ALA A 398 25.01 7.88 35.55
N LEU A 399 25.89 7.92 36.56
CA LEU A 399 26.88 6.86 36.81
C LEU A 399 26.17 5.54 37.15
N HIS A 400 25.19 5.58 38.05
CA HIS A 400 24.44 4.38 38.45
C HIS A 400 23.76 3.71 37.26
N ILE A 401 23.00 4.47 36.46
CA ILE A 401 22.32 3.96 35.26
C ILE A 401 23.33 3.33 34.28
N ARG A 402 24.47 3.99 34.06
CA ARG A 402 25.50 3.49 33.14
C ARG A 402 26.20 2.24 33.67
N THR A 403 26.48 2.15 34.97
CA THR A 403 27.07 0.94 35.55
C THR A 403 26.13 -0.27 35.52
N GLU A 404 24.81 -0.04 35.57
CA GLU A 404 23.82 -1.11 35.47
C GLU A 404 23.64 -1.61 34.03
N LEU A 405 23.66 -0.70 33.05
CA LEU A 405 23.39 -1.02 31.63
C LEU A 405 24.64 -1.31 30.79
N GLU A 406 25.80 -0.75 31.15
CA GLU A 406 27.07 -0.88 30.42
C GLU A 406 28.22 -1.23 31.36
N ARG A 407 28.91 -2.36 31.13
CA ARG A 407 30.00 -2.82 32.01
C ARG A 407 31.36 -2.17 31.74
N THR A 408 31.59 -1.58 30.56
CA THR A 408 32.85 -0.89 30.19
C THR A 408 32.59 0.19 29.15
N SER A 409 32.71 1.47 29.51
CA SER A 409 32.42 2.60 28.62
C SER A 409 33.27 3.82 29.00
N ASP A 410 33.91 4.46 28.02
CA ASP A 410 34.71 5.69 28.20
C ASP A 410 33.91 6.81 28.90
N GLN A 411 32.59 6.78 28.79
CA GLN A 411 31.70 7.75 29.43
C GLN A 411 31.57 7.54 30.94
N ILE A 412 31.73 6.31 31.45
CA ILE A 412 31.79 6.03 32.89
C ILE A 412 33.04 6.68 33.49
N ASP A 413 34.18 6.54 32.82
CA ASP A 413 35.43 7.19 33.22
C ASP A 413 35.32 8.72 33.18
N GLN A 414 34.65 9.27 32.16
CA GLN A 414 34.39 10.72 32.08
C GLN A 414 33.52 11.21 33.24
N ILE A 415 32.46 10.47 33.60
CA ILE A 415 31.60 10.81 34.74
C ILE A 415 32.39 10.74 36.05
N GLN A 416 33.20 9.70 36.25
CA GLN A 416 34.04 9.58 37.45
C GLN A 416 35.08 10.71 37.55
N ARG A 417 35.72 11.08 36.44
CA ARG A 417 36.63 12.24 36.38
C ARG A 417 35.90 13.54 36.72
N ALA A 418 34.68 13.74 36.20
CA ALA A 418 33.88 14.92 36.51
C ALA A 418 33.48 14.98 37.99
N ILE A 419 33.12 13.85 38.62
CA ILE A 419 32.85 13.77 40.07
C ILE A 419 34.11 14.13 40.88
N ASN A 420 35.27 13.59 40.49
CA ASN A 420 36.55 13.86 41.16
C ASN A 420 37.02 15.31 40.99
N GLN A 421 36.62 15.99 39.92
CA GLN A 421 36.89 17.43 39.75
C GLN A 421 36.07 18.30 40.71
N ILE A 422 34.84 17.89 41.05
CA ILE A 422 33.98 18.62 42.01
C ILE A 422 34.37 18.31 43.45
N ARG A 423 34.73 17.05 43.74
CA ARG A 423 35.29 16.61 45.01
C ARG A 423 36.77 16.25 44.82
N PRO A 424 37.70 17.22 44.81
CA PRO A 424 39.09 16.88 45.03
C PRO A 424 39.15 16.18 46.39
N SER A 425 39.65 14.94 46.39
CA SER A 425 39.81 14.11 47.58
C SER A 425 40.25 14.95 48.78
N THR A 426 39.39 15.03 49.80
CA THR A 426 39.88 15.26 51.15
C THR A 426 40.86 14.12 51.42
N PHE A 427 42.13 14.46 51.59
CA PHE A 427 43.18 13.56 52.07
C PHE A 427 42.74 12.80 53.32
#